data_AF-A0A0W8I4E1-F1
#
_entry.id   AF-A0A0W8I4E1-F1
#
_cell.length_a   1.000
_cell.length_b   1.000
_cell.length_c   1.000
_cell.angle_alpha   90.00
_cell.angle_beta   90.00
_cell.angle_gamma   90.00
#
_symmetry.space_group_name_H-M   'P 1'
#
loop_
_entity.id
_entity.type
_entity.pdbx_description
1 polymer ?
#
loop_
_entity_poly.entity_id
_entity_poly.type
_entity_poly.pdbx_seq_one_letter_code
_entity_poly.pdbx_strand_id
1 'polypeptide(L)'
;MRKTLTTSGAALTLALVLAGCSGPGVDSVELSNEPDPGTAPSVTFETPLNAEEAGAKELREGEGEEIAEGDTILLQAALFKGSDGTSIGETYSRGAGQVLQLEQELKDQIPEMYDALVGAKEGAIIAYSSPETAGAAGDESTSVEVYEVVRKIPTEIEGEMQDSPRGLPEITENDEGVPSVAKPEGKAPKKLVSEYLVEGDGEEVAEGDTVIAHYVGVKWSDGETFDSSYENGAPASFPLANVIEGWQEGLKGKKEGSRVVLSVPVGQAYGTEKDLGEDSDYPAGSLLFVVDILAAVDTPEAPAEEEPSASPSPSATGE
;
A
#
# COMPACT_ATOMS: atom_id res chain seq x y z
N MET A 1 -38.70 -1.88 -75.47
CA MET A 1 -37.99 -0.83 -74.70
C MET A 1 -37.21 -1.56 -73.60
N ARG A 2 -35.91 -1.85 -73.81
CA ARG A 2 -34.73 -1.10 -73.29
C ARG A 2 -34.77 -1.02 -71.75
N LYS A 3 -33.81 -1.50 -70.96
CA LYS A 3 -32.34 -1.58 -71.11
C LYS A 3 -31.76 -2.40 -69.92
N THR A 4 -30.94 -3.42 -70.16
CA THR A 4 -29.49 -3.56 -69.83
C THR A 4 -29.08 -3.72 -68.35
N LEU A 5 -28.30 -4.80 -68.11
CA LEU A 5 -27.41 -5.02 -66.96
C LEU A 5 -26.49 -3.82 -66.69
N THR A 6 -26.09 -3.62 -65.44
CA THR A 6 -24.77 -3.05 -65.11
C THR A 6 -24.26 -3.62 -63.79
N THR A 7 -23.20 -4.41 -63.92
CA THR A 7 -22.22 -4.79 -62.89
C THR A 7 -21.57 -3.54 -62.33
N SER A 8 -21.44 -3.40 -61.02
CA SER A 8 -20.50 -2.44 -60.43
C SER A 8 -19.72 -3.13 -59.33
N GLY A 9 -18.45 -3.41 -59.61
CA GLY A 9 -17.46 -3.69 -58.58
C GLY A 9 -17.21 -2.41 -57.78
N ALA A 10 -17.13 -2.54 -56.47
CA ALA A 10 -16.56 -1.53 -55.61
C ALA A 10 -15.16 -2.00 -55.22
N ALA A 11 -14.21 -1.13 -55.50
CA ALA A 11 -12.79 -1.37 -55.36
C ALA A 11 -12.39 -1.53 -53.90
N LEU A 12 -11.37 -2.37 -53.73
CA LEU A 12 -10.49 -2.42 -52.58
C LEU A 12 -9.91 -1.01 -52.33
N THR A 13 -10.45 -0.28 -51.37
CA THR A 13 -9.69 0.77 -50.67
C THR A 13 -9.17 0.14 -49.40
N LEU A 14 -7.98 -0.44 -49.52
CA LEU A 14 -7.09 -0.70 -48.40
C LEU A 14 -6.75 0.68 -47.83
N ALA A 15 -7.51 1.12 -46.82
CA ALA A 15 -7.12 2.23 -45.99
C ALA A 15 -5.89 1.75 -45.22
N LEU A 16 -4.71 2.04 -45.79
CA LEU A 16 -3.48 2.03 -45.05
C LEU A 16 -3.61 3.14 -44.00
N VAL A 17 -4.19 2.80 -42.85
CA VAL A 17 -3.99 3.61 -41.65
C VAL A 17 -2.48 3.53 -41.44
N LEU A 18 -1.81 4.63 -41.74
CA LEU A 18 -0.50 4.90 -41.17
C LEU A 18 -0.73 4.95 -39.66
N ALA A 19 -0.78 3.78 -39.03
CA ALA A 19 -0.38 3.67 -37.63
C ALA A 19 1.03 4.25 -37.65
N GLY A 20 1.20 5.45 -37.11
CA GLY A 20 2.49 5.79 -36.55
C GLY A 20 2.80 4.63 -35.62
N CYS A 21 3.81 3.84 -35.96
CA CYS A 21 4.31 2.81 -35.06
C CYS A 21 4.97 3.56 -33.90
N SER A 22 4.15 4.10 -32.99
CA SER A 22 4.54 4.18 -31.60
C SER A 22 4.91 2.76 -31.21
N GLY A 23 6.08 2.58 -30.58
CA GLY A 23 6.54 1.27 -30.15
C GLY A 23 5.49 0.55 -29.29
N PRO A 24 5.67 -0.75 -29.02
CA PRO A 24 4.78 -1.44 -28.10
C PRO A 24 4.74 -0.70 -26.77
N GLY A 25 3.56 -0.16 -26.44
CA GLY A 25 3.25 0.46 -25.16
C GLY A 25 2.49 -0.51 -24.25
N VAL A 26 1.88 0.05 -23.21
CA VAL A 26 1.06 -0.70 -22.23
C VAL A 26 -0.09 -1.49 -22.89
N ASP A 27 -0.55 -1.06 -24.06
CA ASP A 27 -1.60 -1.74 -24.84
C ASP A 27 -1.29 -3.21 -25.17
N SER A 28 0.01 -3.54 -25.30
CA SER A 28 0.47 -4.90 -25.59
C SER A 28 0.43 -5.85 -24.37
N VAL A 29 0.20 -5.33 -23.17
CA VAL A 29 0.24 -6.10 -21.92
C VAL A 29 -1.03 -6.93 -21.77
N GLU A 30 -0.88 -8.22 -21.49
CA GLU A 30 -1.97 -9.16 -21.22
C GLU A 30 -1.63 -10.03 -20.01
N LEU A 31 -2.63 -10.44 -19.24
CA LEU A 31 -2.46 -11.44 -18.19
C LEU A 31 -2.13 -12.80 -18.80
N SER A 32 -1.08 -13.44 -18.29
CA SER A 32 -0.67 -14.80 -18.67
C SER A 32 -1.62 -15.86 -18.14
N ASN A 33 -2.25 -15.58 -17.00
CA ASN A 33 -3.21 -16.43 -16.31
C ASN A 33 -4.08 -15.56 -15.38
N GLU A 34 -5.20 -16.13 -14.95
CA GLU A 34 -5.95 -15.57 -13.82
C GLU A 34 -5.15 -15.84 -12.54
N PRO A 35 -4.75 -14.80 -11.78
CA PRO A 35 -4.04 -14.99 -10.53
C PRO A 35 -4.99 -15.54 -9.47
N ASP A 36 -4.47 -16.42 -8.61
CA ASP A 36 -5.19 -16.81 -7.40
C ASP A 36 -5.23 -15.61 -6.43
N PRO A 37 -6.25 -15.50 -5.55
CA PRO A 37 -6.33 -14.42 -4.57
C PRO A 37 -5.05 -14.32 -3.72
N GLY A 38 -4.52 -13.11 -3.59
CA GLY A 38 -3.29 -12.83 -2.83
C GLY A 38 -2.00 -13.29 -3.51
N THR A 39 -2.03 -13.61 -4.81
CA THR A 39 -0.83 -14.00 -5.57
C THR A 39 -0.49 -12.99 -6.65
N ALA A 40 0.81 -12.76 -6.85
CA ALA A 40 1.27 -11.82 -7.86
C ALA A 40 0.83 -12.25 -9.27
N PRO A 41 0.24 -11.34 -10.08
CA PRO A 41 -0.13 -11.63 -11.46
C PRO A 41 1.12 -11.90 -12.30
N SER A 42 0.96 -12.67 -13.36
CA SER A 42 1.97 -12.83 -14.41
C SER A 42 1.44 -12.22 -15.70
N VAL A 43 2.30 -11.57 -16.47
CA VAL A 43 1.92 -10.90 -17.72
C VAL A 43 2.82 -11.29 -18.89
N THR A 44 2.30 -11.08 -20.10
CA THR A 44 3.05 -11.09 -21.35
C THR A 44 2.85 -9.78 -22.10
N PHE A 45 3.86 -9.35 -22.84
CA PHE A 45 3.82 -8.15 -23.69
C PHE A 45 4.87 -8.24 -24.80
N GLU A 46 4.78 -7.34 -25.78
CA GLU A 46 5.76 -7.25 -26.85
C GLU A 46 7.08 -6.65 -26.31
N THR A 47 8.20 -7.34 -26.54
CA THR A 47 9.52 -6.94 -26.02
C THR A 47 10.49 -6.52 -27.14
N PRO A 48 11.41 -5.56 -26.89
CA PRO A 48 11.48 -4.74 -25.68
C PRO A 48 10.35 -3.69 -25.65
N LEU A 49 9.71 -3.53 -24.48
CA LEU A 49 8.70 -2.51 -24.27
C LEU A 49 9.38 -1.14 -24.13
N ASN A 50 8.94 -0.18 -24.93
CA ASN A 50 9.50 1.17 -24.97
C ASN A 50 8.34 2.15 -25.06
N ALA A 51 7.73 2.44 -23.91
CA ALA A 51 6.63 3.39 -23.83
C ALA A 51 7.13 4.80 -24.21
N GLU A 52 6.52 5.40 -25.22
CA GLU A 52 6.82 6.78 -25.64
C GLU A 52 6.03 7.82 -24.83
N GLU A 53 4.90 7.41 -24.25
CA GLU A 53 4.01 8.19 -23.40
C GLU A 53 3.58 7.32 -22.22
N ALA A 54 3.17 7.95 -21.12
CA ALA A 54 2.56 7.23 -20.02
C ALA A 54 1.25 6.58 -20.48
N GLY A 55 0.95 5.39 -19.96
CA GLY A 55 -0.29 4.71 -20.26
C GLY A 55 -0.64 3.71 -19.18
N ALA A 56 -1.94 3.59 -18.93
CA ALA A 56 -2.52 2.56 -18.09
C ALA A 56 -3.53 1.72 -18.88
N LYS A 57 -3.60 0.43 -18.57
CA LYS A 57 -4.53 -0.53 -19.18
C LYS A 57 -5.13 -1.41 -18.11
N GLU A 58 -6.44 -1.41 -18.00
CA GLU A 58 -7.15 -2.41 -17.21
C GLU A 58 -7.02 -3.79 -17.89
N LEU A 59 -6.37 -4.72 -17.20
CA LEU A 59 -6.19 -6.10 -17.64
C LEU A 59 -7.33 -7.01 -17.18
N ARG A 60 -7.94 -6.68 -16.02
CA ARG A 60 -9.05 -7.41 -15.43
C ARG A 60 -9.98 -6.45 -14.70
N GLU A 61 -11.29 -6.58 -14.96
CA GLU A 61 -12.32 -5.87 -14.19
C GLU A 61 -12.43 -6.44 -12.78
N GLY A 62 -12.52 -5.54 -11.80
CA GLY A 62 -12.82 -5.89 -10.42
C GLY A 62 -14.30 -6.25 -10.22
N GLU A 63 -14.61 -6.90 -9.11
CA GLU A 63 -15.97 -7.31 -8.75
C GLU A 63 -16.53 -6.57 -7.53
N GLY A 64 -15.69 -5.84 -6.78
CA GLY A 64 -16.09 -5.15 -5.56
C GLY A 64 -16.52 -3.70 -5.78
N GLU A 65 -16.30 -2.86 -4.77
CA GLU A 65 -16.75 -1.47 -4.76
C GLU A 65 -16.04 -0.64 -5.85
N GLU A 66 -16.77 0.30 -6.46
CA GLU A 66 -16.19 1.25 -7.42
C GLU A 66 -15.37 2.31 -6.67
N ILE A 67 -14.17 2.57 -7.17
CA ILE A 67 -13.23 3.54 -6.62
C ILE A 67 -13.57 4.94 -7.13
N ALA A 68 -13.69 5.90 -6.21
CA ALA A 68 -14.01 7.30 -6.49
C ALA A 68 -12.84 8.23 -6.16
N GLU A 69 -12.93 9.46 -6.67
CA GLU A 69 -12.05 10.57 -6.27
C GLU A 69 -12.11 10.78 -4.75
N GLY A 70 -10.93 10.95 -4.13
CA GLY A 70 -10.78 11.13 -2.68
C GLY A 70 -10.74 9.83 -1.88
N ASP A 71 -11.06 8.68 -2.48
CA ASP A 71 -10.92 7.39 -1.80
C ASP A 71 -9.46 7.08 -1.46
N THR A 72 -9.29 6.37 -0.36
CA THR A 72 -8.03 5.72 -0.01
C THR A 72 -8.13 4.24 -0.38
N ILE A 73 -7.14 3.72 -1.10
CA ILE A 73 -7.12 2.33 -1.58
C ILE A 73 -5.83 1.64 -1.20
N LEU A 74 -5.89 0.31 -1.11
CA LEU A 74 -4.73 -0.56 -0.98
C LEU A 74 -4.39 -1.19 -2.32
N LEU A 75 -3.15 -0.99 -2.76
CA LEU A 75 -2.62 -1.56 -3.99
C LEU A 75 -1.56 -2.62 -3.70
N GLN A 76 -1.62 -3.73 -4.42
CA GLN A 76 -0.53 -4.69 -4.52
C GLN A 76 0.11 -4.58 -5.90
N ALA A 77 1.44 -4.61 -5.99
CA ALA A 77 2.18 -4.36 -7.22
C ALA A 77 3.07 -5.55 -7.60
N ALA A 78 3.21 -5.79 -8.91
CA ALA A 78 4.21 -6.67 -9.50
C ALA A 78 4.94 -5.93 -10.63
N LEU A 79 6.27 -6.02 -10.66
CA LEU A 79 7.12 -5.28 -11.57
C LEU A 79 7.85 -6.22 -12.52
N PHE A 80 7.92 -5.84 -13.80
CA PHE A 80 8.52 -6.63 -14.86
C PHE A 80 9.49 -5.80 -15.71
N LYS A 81 10.60 -6.41 -16.13
CA LYS A 81 11.53 -5.85 -17.13
C LYS A 81 10.85 -5.72 -18.48
N GLY A 82 10.89 -4.53 -19.07
CA GLY A 82 10.41 -4.31 -20.43
C GLY A 82 11.17 -5.10 -21.49
N SER A 83 12.43 -5.45 -21.21
CA SER A 83 13.34 -6.09 -22.17
C SER A 83 13.01 -7.55 -22.46
N ASP A 84 12.51 -8.29 -21.47
CA ASP A 84 12.25 -9.73 -21.59
C ASP A 84 11.06 -10.25 -20.78
N GLY A 85 10.36 -9.39 -20.03
CA GLY A 85 9.23 -9.77 -19.18
C GLY A 85 9.62 -10.43 -17.85
N THR A 86 10.90 -10.45 -17.49
CA THR A 86 11.34 -11.02 -16.20
C THR A 86 10.77 -10.21 -15.03
N SER A 87 10.14 -10.89 -14.07
CA SER A 87 9.73 -10.26 -12.81
C SER A 87 10.94 -9.81 -12.00
N ILE A 88 10.89 -8.59 -11.46
CA ILE A 88 11.98 -7.97 -10.69
C ILE A 88 11.60 -7.61 -9.25
N GLY A 89 10.33 -7.77 -8.90
CA GLY A 89 9.83 -7.48 -7.57
C GLY A 89 8.31 -7.47 -7.54
N GLU A 90 7.76 -7.75 -6.37
CA GLU A 90 6.33 -7.70 -6.10
C GLU A 90 6.10 -7.49 -4.60
N THR A 91 4.89 -7.06 -4.23
CA THR A 91 4.54 -6.76 -2.84
C THR A 91 3.70 -7.83 -2.16
N TYR A 92 3.14 -8.79 -2.89
CA TYR A 92 2.23 -9.83 -2.39
C TYR A 92 2.93 -10.76 -1.41
N SER A 93 4.20 -11.10 -1.66
CA SER A 93 4.99 -11.92 -0.72
C SER A 93 5.76 -11.11 0.33
N ARG A 94 5.67 -9.77 0.29
CA ARG A 94 6.58 -8.89 1.05
C ARG A 94 5.91 -7.83 1.90
N GLY A 95 4.58 -7.69 1.88
CA GLY A 95 3.89 -6.67 2.68
C GLY A 95 2.40 -6.52 2.37
N ALA A 96 1.74 -5.60 3.09
CA ALA A 96 0.36 -5.19 2.80
C ALA A 96 0.15 -4.56 1.42
N GLY A 97 1.22 -4.16 0.73
CA GLY A 97 1.13 -3.31 -0.45
C GLY A 97 1.22 -1.83 -0.09
N GLN A 98 0.81 -0.98 -1.03
CA GLN A 98 0.88 0.47 -0.92
C GLN A 98 -0.50 1.07 -0.66
N VAL A 99 -0.60 1.90 0.37
CA VAL A 99 -1.79 2.74 0.59
C VAL A 99 -1.67 3.98 -0.30
N LEU A 100 -2.71 4.24 -1.09
CA LEU A 100 -2.75 5.37 -2.02
C LEU A 100 -4.05 6.14 -1.85
N GLN A 101 -3.94 7.47 -1.73
CA GLN A 101 -5.08 8.37 -1.69
C GLN A 101 -5.28 9.01 -3.05
N LEU A 102 -6.50 8.94 -3.60
CA LEU A 102 -6.82 9.42 -4.94
C LEU A 102 -7.18 10.90 -4.96
N GLU A 103 -6.22 11.74 -4.57
CA GLU A 103 -6.34 13.20 -4.58
C GLU A 103 -5.86 13.83 -5.89
N GLN A 104 -6.14 15.13 -6.04
CA GLN A 104 -5.69 15.91 -7.20
C GLN A 104 -4.16 15.91 -7.35
N GLU A 105 -3.39 15.83 -6.27
CA GLU A 105 -1.93 15.75 -6.34
C GLU A 105 -1.46 14.50 -7.10
N LEU A 106 -2.11 13.35 -6.87
CA LEU A 106 -1.81 12.13 -7.61
C LEU A 106 -2.13 12.29 -9.10
N LYS A 107 -3.27 12.91 -9.42
CA LYS A 107 -3.66 13.20 -10.81
C LYS A 107 -2.66 14.11 -11.51
N ASP A 108 -2.12 15.09 -10.80
CA ASP A 108 -1.12 16.02 -11.35
C ASP A 108 0.23 15.32 -11.61
N GLN A 109 0.55 14.27 -10.85
CA GLN A 109 1.80 13.50 -10.98
C GLN A 109 1.71 12.38 -12.01
N ILE A 110 0.66 11.56 -11.98
CA ILE A 110 0.49 10.36 -12.82
C ILE A 110 -0.95 10.26 -13.37
N PRO A 111 -1.36 11.17 -14.28
CA PRO A 111 -2.75 11.31 -14.69
C PRO A 111 -3.34 10.03 -15.32
N GLU A 112 -2.55 9.28 -16.09
CA GLU A 112 -3.02 8.04 -16.72
C GLU A 112 -3.29 6.94 -15.71
N MET A 113 -2.47 6.84 -14.65
CA MET A 113 -2.73 5.92 -13.54
C MET A 113 -3.96 6.37 -12.75
N TYR A 114 -4.05 7.66 -12.42
CA TYR A 114 -5.18 8.22 -11.69
C TYR A 114 -6.51 7.95 -12.42
N ASP A 115 -6.57 8.26 -13.72
CA ASP A 115 -7.77 8.09 -14.53
C ASP A 115 -8.13 6.60 -14.72
N ALA A 116 -7.16 5.68 -14.64
CA ALA A 116 -7.41 4.24 -14.67
C ALA A 116 -7.90 3.69 -13.31
N LEU A 117 -7.48 4.29 -12.20
CA LEU A 117 -7.92 3.90 -10.85
C LEU A 117 -9.31 4.44 -10.53
N VAL A 118 -9.61 5.70 -10.90
CA VAL A 118 -10.94 6.27 -10.70
C VAL A 118 -11.95 5.59 -11.63
N GLY A 119 -12.97 4.96 -11.05
CA GLY A 119 -13.97 4.15 -11.76
C GLY A 119 -13.60 2.68 -11.92
N ALA A 120 -12.37 2.28 -11.57
CA ALA A 120 -12.04 0.87 -11.38
C ALA A 120 -12.80 0.30 -10.18
N LYS A 121 -12.89 -1.02 -10.10
CA LYS A 121 -13.48 -1.71 -8.94
C LYS A 121 -12.42 -2.40 -8.10
N GLU A 122 -12.72 -2.66 -6.84
CA GLU A 122 -11.90 -3.57 -6.04
C GLU A 122 -11.76 -4.93 -6.75
N GLY A 123 -10.55 -5.46 -6.72
CA GLY A 123 -10.07 -6.57 -7.51
C GLY A 123 -9.65 -6.19 -8.93
N ALA A 124 -9.73 -4.94 -9.39
CA ALA A 124 -9.23 -4.61 -10.74
C ALA A 124 -7.73 -4.82 -10.82
N ILE A 125 -7.25 -5.29 -11.98
CA ILE A 125 -5.81 -5.37 -12.28
C ILE A 125 -5.49 -4.40 -13.40
N ILE A 126 -4.55 -3.49 -13.15
CA ILE A 126 -4.18 -2.40 -14.05
C ILE A 126 -2.68 -2.50 -14.34
N ALA A 127 -2.33 -2.57 -15.62
CA ALA A 127 -0.96 -2.38 -16.07
C ALA A 127 -0.68 -0.90 -16.27
N TYR A 128 0.54 -0.48 -15.96
CA TYR A 128 1.05 0.87 -16.20
C TYR A 128 2.48 0.81 -16.71
N SER A 129 2.81 1.75 -17.59
CA SER A 129 4.18 1.99 -18.03
C SER A 129 4.31 3.44 -18.47
N SER A 130 5.47 4.04 -18.23
CA SER A 130 5.79 5.38 -18.71
C SER A 130 7.26 5.50 -19.10
N PRO A 131 7.64 6.52 -19.90
CA PRO A 131 9.04 6.80 -20.21
C PRO A 131 9.93 6.96 -18.97
N GLU A 132 9.38 7.43 -17.84
CA GLU A 132 10.13 7.65 -16.59
C GLU A 132 10.53 6.34 -15.89
N THR A 133 9.87 5.23 -16.25
CA THR A 133 10.22 3.90 -15.76
C THR A 133 11.43 3.30 -16.48
N ALA A 134 11.93 3.94 -17.55
CA ALA A 134 13.10 3.46 -18.27
C ALA A 134 14.34 3.44 -17.35
N GLY A 135 15.11 2.35 -17.37
CA GLY A 135 16.26 2.20 -16.49
C GLY A 135 15.94 1.69 -15.09
N ALA A 136 14.68 1.78 -14.62
CA ALA A 136 14.30 1.37 -13.27
C ALA A 136 14.59 -0.12 -13.00
N ALA A 137 14.47 -0.94 -14.05
CA ALA A 137 14.73 -2.37 -14.01
C ALA A 137 16.20 -2.77 -14.31
N GLY A 138 17.11 -1.79 -14.42
CA GLY A 138 18.52 -2.00 -14.70
C GLY A 138 18.87 -2.20 -16.19
N ASP A 139 17.95 -1.89 -17.09
CA ASP A 139 18.17 -1.84 -18.55
C ASP A 139 17.40 -0.67 -19.20
N GLU A 140 17.70 -0.34 -20.46
CA GLU A 140 17.17 0.86 -21.12
C GLU A 140 15.66 0.79 -21.48
N SER A 141 15.01 -0.37 -21.34
CA SER A 141 13.57 -0.51 -21.57
C SER A 141 12.73 0.09 -20.44
N THR A 142 11.51 0.49 -20.76
CA THR A 142 10.51 0.92 -19.77
C THR A 142 9.95 -0.31 -19.06
N SER A 143 9.84 -0.28 -17.73
CA SER A 143 9.24 -1.40 -16.99
C SER A 143 7.72 -1.45 -17.16
N VAL A 144 7.17 -2.63 -16.92
CA VAL A 144 5.72 -2.82 -16.77
C VAL A 144 5.42 -3.01 -15.30
N GLU A 145 4.56 -2.15 -14.77
CA GLU A 145 4.07 -2.21 -13.40
C GLU A 145 2.63 -2.70 -13.44
N VAL A 146 2.29 -3.71 -12.64
CA VAL A 146 0.95 -4.29 -12.60
C VAL A 146 0.41 -4.15 -11.19
N TYR A 147 -0.67 -3.40 -11.06
CA TYR A 147 -1.33 -3.08 -9.80
C TYR A 147 -2.64 -3.83 -9.67
N GLU A 148 -2.85 -4.50 -8.55
CA GLU A 148 -4.17 -4.96 -8.12
C GLU A 148 -4.75 -3.97 -7.11
N VAL A 149 -5.97 -3.49 -7.37
CA VAL A 149 -6.77 -2.75 -6.40
C VAL A 149 -7.31 -3.74 -5.39
N VAL A 150 -6.65 -3.94 -4.25
CA VAL A 150 -7.06 -4.97 -3.29
C VAL A 150 -8.42 -4.62 -2.68
N ARG A 151 -8.54 -3.42 -2.15
CA ARG A 151 -9.76 -2.89 -1.54
C ARG A 151 -9.65 -1.39 -1.27
N LYS A 152 -10.79 -0.76 -0.99
CA LYS A 152 -10.88 0.54 -0.32
C LYS A 152 -10.51 0.39 1.15
N ILE A 153 -9.86 1.43 1.65
CA ILE A 153 -9.52 1.59 3.06
C ILE A 153 -10.41 2.68 3.63
N PRO A 154 -11.22 2.39 4.66
CA PRO A 154 -11.97 3.41 5.39
C PRO A 154 -11.02 4.47 5.93
N THR A 155 -11.42 5.74 5.90
CA THR A 155 -10.63 6.85 6.45
C THR A 155 -11.01 7.18 7.90
N GLU A 156 -12.13 6.64 8.38
CA GLU A 156 -12.70 6.92 9.69
C GLU A 156 -13.19 5.63 10.35
N ILE A 157 -13.31 5.66 11.69
CA ILE A 157 -13.88 4.58 12.49
C ILE A 157 -15.34 4.91 12.81
N GLU A 158 -16.24 3.99 12.52
CA GLU A 158 -17.65 4.11 12.89
C GLU A 158 -17.89 3.59 14.32
N GLY A 159 -18.70 4.31 15.10
CA GLY A 159 -19.17 3.86 16.42
C GLY A 159 -19.16 4.95 17.47
N GLU A 160 -19.82 4.70 18.60
CA GLU A 160 -19.76 5.60 19.76
C GLU A 160 -18.51 5.28 20.58
N MET A 161 -17.66 6.30 20.80
CA MET A 161 -16.50 6.17 21.66
C MET A 161 -16.89 6.00 23.13
N GLN A 162 -16.31 4.97 23.75
CA GLN A 162 -16.42 4.68 25.17
C GLN A 162 -15.52 5.61 26.00
N ASP A 163 -15.90 5.78 27.28
CA ASP A 163 -15.06 6.48 28.25
C ASP A 163 -13.67 5.84 28.35
N SER A 164 -12.66 6.69 28.58
CA SER A 164 -11.27 6.22 28.67
C SER A 164 -11.09 5.22 29.82
N PRO A 165 -10.30 4.14 29.61
CA PRO A 165 -10.08 3.13 30.64
C PRO A 165 -9.52 3.72 31.93
N ARG A 166 -9.92 3.13 33.06
CA ARG A 166 -9.51 3.61 34.38
C ARG A 166 -7.98 3.63 34.52
N GLY A 167 -7.45 4.80 34.86
CA GLY A 167 -6.01 4.99 35.09
C GLY A 167 -5.24 5.38 33.83
N LEU A 168 -5.93 5.55 32.70
CA LEU A 168 -5.42 6.23 31.53
C LEU A 168 -5.93 7.69 31.53
N PRO A 169 -5.27 8.58 30.76
CA PRO A 169 -5.76 9.94 30.53
C PRO A 169 -7.11 9.92 29.82
N GLU A 170 -7.83 11.02 29.91
CA GLU A 170 -9.03 11.24 29.09
C GLU A 170 -8.66 11.33 27.62
N ILE A 171 -9.45 10.69 26.78
CA ILE A 171 -9.31 10.63 25.33
C ILE A 171 -10.63 11.11 24.74
N THR A 172 -10.54 12.10 23.85
CA THR A 172 -11.68 12.72 23.17
C THR A 172 -11.45 12.68 21.67
N GLU A 173 -12.46 13.00 20.87
CA GLU A 173 -12.32 13.23 19.43
C GLU A 173 -12.92 14.59 19.03
N ASN A 174 -12.42 15.15 17.94
CA ASN A 174 -13.00 16.34 17.32
C ASN A 174 -14.11 15.94 16.32
N ASP A 175 -14.73 16.92 15.67
CA ASP A 175 -15.80 16.70 14.68
C ASP A 175 -15.33 15.97 13.40
N GLU A 176 -14.01 15.85 13.19
CA GLU A 176 -13.37 15.13 12.08
C GLU A 176 -12.90 13.74 12.52
N GLY A 177 -13.30 13.28 13.72
CA GLY A 177 -12.92 11.99 14.27
C GLY A 177 -11.46 11.92 14.75
N VAL A 178 -10.68 12.99 14.74
CA VAL A 178 -9.27 12.97 15.17
C VAL A 178 -9.19 12.85 16.70
N PRO A 179 -8.53 11.82 17.25
CA PRO A 179 -8.43 11.64 18.69
C PRO A 179 -7.43 12.62 19.31
N SER A 180 -7.72 13.04 20.54
CA SER A 180 -6.85 13.86 21.37
C SER A 180 -6.71 13.22 22.74
N VAL A 181 -5.48 13.25 23.27
CA VAL A 181 -5.13 12.65 24.56
C VAL A 181 -4.85 13.77 25.54
N ALA A 182 -5.58 13.80 26.66
CA ALA A 182 -5.29 14.70 27.75
C ALA A 182 -3.93 14.38 28.39
N LYS A 183 -3.31 15.39 29.02
CA LYS A 183 -2.00 15.20 29.68
C LYS A 183 -2.07 14.07 30.72
N PRO A 184 -1.20 13.05 30.64
CA PRO A 184 -1.17 11.98 31.63
C PRO A 184 -0.83 12.47 33.04
N GLU A 185 -1.55 11.93 34.02
CA GLU A 185 -1.30 12.19 35.43
C GLU A 185 -0.75 10.94 36.13
N GLY A 186 0.27 11.14 36.97
CA GLY A 186 0.84 10.04 37.76
C GLY A 186 1.74 9.10 36.95
N LYS A 187 1.90 7.88 37.46
CA LYS A 187 2.82 6.89 36.90
C LYS A 187 2.12 6.06 35.82
N ALA A 188 2.82 5.83 34.72
CA ALA A 188 2.38 4.90 33.68
C ALA A 188 2.07 3.50 34.25
N PRO A 189 1.07 2.80 33.70
CA PRO A 189 0.89 1.37 33.88
C PRO A 189 2.22 0.61 33.66
N LYS A 190 2.47 -0.39 34.52
CA LYS A 190 3.68 -1.22 34.42
C LYS A 190 3.54 -2.39 33.45
N LYS A 191 2.32 -2.64 32.99
CA LYS A 191 1.96 -3.67 32.03
C LYS A 191 1.30 -2.97 30.85
N LEU A 192 1.41 -3.59 29.68
CA LEU A 192 0.63 -3.19 28.53
C LEU A 192 -0.86 -3.14 28.89
N VAL A 193 -1.48 -2.02 28.53
CA VAL A 193 -2.94 -1.88 28.51
C VAL A 193 -3.35 -1.82 27.05
N SER A 194 -4.37 -2.58 26.67
CA SER A 194 -4.93 -2.59 25.31
C SER A 194 -6.45 -2.75 25.39
N GLU A 195 -7.16 -1.63 25.28
CA GLU A 195 -8.61 -1.57 25.47
C GLU A 195 -9.28 -0.91 24.27
N TYR A 196 -10.49 -1.35 23.95
CA TYR A 196 -11.31 -0.69 22.95
C TYR A 196 -11.81 0.64 23.49
N LEU A 197 -11.67 1.70 22.69
CA LEU A 197 -12.48 2.91 22.81
C LEU A 197 -13.67 2.82 21.86
N VAL A 198 -13.48 2.23 20.69
CA VAL A 198 -14.55 1.77 19.78
C VAL A 198 -14.19 0.35 19.36
N GLU A 199 -15.12 -0.59 19.49
CA GLU A 199 -14.93 -1.97 18.98
C GLU A 199 -15.62 -2.09 17.64
N GLY A 200 -14.83 -2.35 16.60
CA GLY A 200 -15.32 -2.66 15.26
C GLY A 200 -15.85 -4.09 15.16
N ASP A 201 -16.36 -4.43 13.99
CA ASP A 201 -16.93 -5.72 13.66
C ASP A 201 -16.18 -6.46 12.53
N GLY A 202 -15.07 -5.89 12.07
CA GLY A 202 -14.20 -6.49 11.05
C GLY A 202 -13.36 -7.66 11.56
N GLU A 203 -12.48 -8.15 10.69
CA GLU A 203 -11.62 -9.29 10.99
C GLU A 203 -10.66 -9.01 12.13
N GLU A 204 -10.33 -10.06 12.89
CA GLU A 204 -9.35 -9.96 13.96
C GLU A 204 -7.95 -9.89 13.37
N VAL A 205 -7.16 -8.92 13.83
CA VAL A 205 -5.75 -8.76 13.53
C VAL A 205 -4.99 -10.01 14.01
N ALA A 206 -4.43 -10.75 13.07
CA ALA A 206 -3.64 -11.93 13.31
C ALA A 206 -2.16 -11.58 13.59
N GLU A 207 -1.41 -12.61 14.02
CA GLU A 207 0.03 -12.49 14.19
C GLU A 207 0.71 -12.50 12.82
N GLY A 208 1.46 -11.44 12.51
CA GLY A 208 2.13 -11.29 11.22
C GLY A 208 1.41 -10.35 10.25
N ASP A 209 0.16 -9.99 10.53
CA ASP A 209 -0.58 -9.02 9.73
C ASP A 209 0.14 -7.69 9.62
N THR A 210 -0.13 -7.03 8.51
CA THR A 210 0.12 -5.60 8.40
C THR A 210 -1.16 -4.85 8.73
N VAL A 211 -1.06 -3.93 9.67
CA VAL A 211 -2.16 -3.06 10.08
C VAL A 211 -2.06 -1.73 9.33
N ILE A 212 -3.11 -1.36 8.62
CA ILE A 212 -3.26 0.00 8.09
C ILE A 212 -4.04 0.80 9.12
N ALA A 213 -3.42 1.86 9.64
CA ALA A 213 -3.97 2.59 10.77
C ALA A 213 -3.79 4.09 10.68
N HIS A 214 -4.78 4.78 11.24
CA HIS A 214 -4.58 6.10 11.79
C HIS A 214 -4.12 5.99 13.25
N TYR A 215 -3.23 6.87 13.71
CA TYR A 215 -2.76 6.84 15.10
C TYR A 215 -2.31 8.20 15.61
N VAL A 216 -2.33 8.34 16.93
CA VAL A 216 -1.68 9.42 17.68
C VAL A 216 -0.80 8.80 18.75
N GLY A 217 0.49 9.11 18.72
CA GLY A 217 1.50 8.68 19.70
C GLY A 217 1.86 9.81 20.66
N VAL A 218 1.71 9.59 21.96
CA VAL A 218 1.96 10.57 23.02
C VAL A 218 2.97 10.06 24.03
N LYS A 219 3.91 10.92 24.43
CA LYS A 219 4.84 10.64 25.53
C LYS A 219 4.10 10.68 26.86
N TRP A 220 4.23 9.63 27.67
CA TRP A 220 3.60 9.64 29.00
C TRP A 220 4.15 10.74 29.92
N SER A 221 5.43 11.11 29.75
CA SER A 221 6.17 12.03 30.64
C SER A 221 5.56 13.43 30.74
N ASP A 222 5.10 13.95 29.61
CA ASP A 222 4.68 15.34 29.46
C ASP A 222 3.32 15.50 28.76
N GLY A 223 2.85 14.44 28.08
CA GLY A 223 1.62 14.46 27.30
C GLY A 223 1.80 15.06 25.91
N GLU A 224 3.03 15.28 25.45
CA GLU A 224 3.28 15.80 24.11
C GLU A 224 3.17 14.68 23.06
N THR A 225 2.43 14.96 21.99
CA THR A 225 2.43 14.15 20.78
C THR A 225 3.82 14.15 20.17
N PHE A 226 4.34 12.96 19.87
CA PHE A 226 5.63 12.82 19.18
C PHE A 226 5.45 12.34 17.75
N ASP A 227 4.33 11.72 17.43
CA ASP A 227 4.01 11.24 16.08
C ASP A 227 2.49 11.09 15.91
N SER A 228 1.98 11.34 14.71
CA SER A 228 0.56 11.30 14.38
C SER A 228 0.36 11.17 12.88
N SER A 229 -0.32 10.12 12.43
CA SER A 229 -0.65 10.00 11.00
C SER A 229 -1.75 10.95 10.56
N TYR A 230 -2.56 11.46 11.50
CA TYR A 230 -3.52 12.53 11.21
C TYR A 230 -2.84 13.83 10.82
N GLU A 231 -1.71 14.17 11.45
CA GLU A 231 -0.92 15.36 11.09
C GLU A 231 -0.22 15.18 9.73
N ASN A 232 0.04 13.93 9.33
CA ASN A 232 0.62 13.57 8.04
C ASN A 232 -0.43 13.44 6.92
N GLY A 233 -1.73 13.47 7.25
CA GLY A 233 -2.84 13.52 6.29
C GLY A 233 -3.27 12.19 5.69
N ALA A 234 -2.58 11.08 5.97
CA ALA A 234 -2.92 9.77 5.40
C ALA A 234 -2.66 8.62 6.40
N PRO A 235 -3.41 7.50 6.32
CA PRO A 235 -3.11 6.30 7.09
C PRO A 235 -1.71 5.76 6.81
N ALA A 236 -1.12 5.11 7.81
CA ALA A 236 0.17 4.46 7.69
C ALA A 236 0.04 2.94 7.76
N SER A 237 0.96 2.24 7.10
CA SER A 237 1.00 0.78 7.02
C SER A 237 2.08 0.22 7.96
N PHE A 238 1.69 -0.69 8.84
CA PHE A 238 2.52 -1.22 9.92
C PHE A 238 2.57 -2.74 9.89
N PRO A 239 3.60 -3.34 9.27
CA PRO A 239 3.86 -4.77 9.42
C PRO A 239 4.12 -5.06 10.91
N LEU A 240 3.23 -5.82 11.57
CA LEU A 240 3.30 -5.96 13.02
C LEU A 240 4.64 -6.53 13.47
N ALA A 241 5.22 -7.45 12.70
CA ALA A 241 6.54 -8.03 12.99
C ALA A 241 7.68 -6.99 13.16
N ASN A 242 7.52 -5.78 12.61
CA ASN A 242 8.56 -4.75 12.55
C ASN A 242 8.28 -3.52 13.42
N VAL A 243 7.20 -3.51 14.21
CA VAL A 243 6.88 -2.41 15.16
C VAL A 243 7.23 -2.80 16.60
N ILE A 244 7.10 -1.85 17.54
CA ILE A 244 7.36 -2.09 18.96
C ILE A 244 6.51 -3.23 19.52
N GLU A 245 7.04 -3.98 20.49
CA GLU A 245 6.37 -5.13 21.12
C GLU A 245 4.98 -4.78 21.66
N GLY A 246 4.81 -3.54 22.16
CA GLY A 246 3.52 -3.06 22.65
C GLY A 246 2.42 -3.02 21.59
N TRP A 247 2.75 -2.76 20.33
CA TRP A 247 1.79 -2.83 19.22
C TRP A 247 1.56 -4.29 18.80
N GLN A 248 2.62 -5.09 18.72
CA GLN A 248 2.53 -6.52 18.39
C GLN A 248 1.57 -7.27 19.33
N GLU A 249 1.76 -7.10 20.64
CA GLU A 249 0.91 -7.74 21.64
C GLU A 249 -0.43 -7.00 21.81
N GLY A 250 -0.43 -5.68 21.67
CA GLY A 250 -1.58 -4.84 21.96
C GLY A 250 -2.66 -4.89 20.89
N LEU A 251 -2.29 -5.02 19.62
CA LEU A 251 -3.23 -5.03 18.50
C LEU A 251 -3.65 -6.45 18.10
N LYS A 252 -2.89 -7.49 18.48
CA LYS A 252 -3.28 -8.87 18.19
C LYS A 252 -4.65 -9.21 18.78
N GLY A 253 -5.54 -9.76 17.95
CA GLY A 253 -6.91 -10.10 18.30
C GLY A 253 -7.85 -8.89 18.45
N LYS A 254 -7.37 -7.68 18.14
CA LYS A 254 -8.26 -6.51 17.94
C LYS A 254 -8.88 -6.58 16.57
N LYS A 255 -10.02 -5.92 16.37
CA LYS A 255 -10.76 -5.99 15.11
C LYS A 255 -10.49 -4.79 14.21
N GLU A 256 -10.48 -5.02 12.91
CA GLU A 256 -10.66 -3.95 11.92
C GLU A 256 -11.95 -3.14 12.24
N GLY A 257 -11.89 -1.83 11.99
CA GLY A 257 -12.94 -0.88 12.37
C GLY A 257 -12.93 -0.50 13.85
N SER A 258 -11.84 -0.80 14.59
CA SER A 258 -11.74 -0.44 16.01
C SER A 258 -10.85 0.77 16.24
N ARG A 259 -11.21 1.57 17.25
CA ARG A 259 -10.28 2.49 17.93
C ARG A 259 -9.79 1.84 19.22
N VAL A 260 -8.49 1.68 19.36
CA VAL A 260 -7.84 1.01 20.50
C VAL A 260 -6.91 1.99 21.20
N VAL A 261 -6.98 2.06 22.53
CA VAL A 261 -5.98 2.75 23.34
C VAL A 261 -4.94 1.75 23.83
N LEU A 262 -3.67 2.09 23.63
CA LEU A 262 -2.52 1.36 24.14
C LEU A 262 -1.76 2.20 25.17
N SER A 263 -1.53 1.66 26.37
CA SER A 263 -0.50 2.18 27.27
C SER A 263 0.68 1.24 27.28
N VAL A 264 1.76 1.65 26.62
CA VAL A 264 2.92 0.80 26.36
C VAL A 264 4.00 1.10 27.40
N PRO A 265 4.35 0.13 28.26
CA PRO A 265 5.43 0.32 29.22
C PRO A 265 6.77 0.41 28.50
N VAL A 266 7.74 1.10 29.10
CA VAL A 266 9.06 1.39 28.50
C VAL A 266 9.77 0.17 27.90
N GLY A 267 9.64 -1.00 28.52
CA GLY A 267 10.29 -2.24 28.05
C GLY A 267 9.69 -2.82 26.77
N GLN A 268 8.50 -2.37 26.37
CA GLN A 268 7.78 -2.78 25.16
C GLN A 268 7.62 -1.61 24.17
N ALA A 269 8.28 -0.49 24.45
CA ALA A 269 8.36 0.70 23.61
C ALA A 269 9.78 0.82 23.03
N TYR A 270 10.30 2.05 22.86
CA TYR A 270 11.65 2.29 22.35
C TYR A 270 12.75 2.22 23.42
N GLY A 271 12.40 1.98 24.69
CA GLY A 271 13.36 1.90 25.79
C GLY A 271 13.63 3.25 26.48
N THR A 272 14.72 3.32 27.24
CA THR A 272 15.10 4.52 28.00
C THR A 272 16.02 5.43 27.18
N GLU A 273 16.21 6.67 27.62
CA GLU A 273 17.16 7.61 27.00
C GLU A 273 18.57 6.99 26.89
N LYS A 274 18.96 6.17 27.87
CA LYS A 274 20.24 5.47 27.86
C LYS A 274 20.30 4.40 26.76
N ASP A 275 19.19 3.72 26.47
CA ASP A 275 19.14 2.66 25.47
C ASP A 275 19.18 3.24 24.05
N LEU A 276 18.59 4.42 23.87
CA LEU A 276 18.47 5.11 22.58
C LEU A 276 19.68 5.98 22.22
N GLY A 277 20.37 6.56 23.21
CA GLY A 277 21.43 7.53 22.99
C GLY A 277 20.89 8.96 22.79
N GLU A 278 21.77 9.96 22.91
CA GLU A 278 21.39 11.37 22.96
C GLU A 278 20.83 11.93 21.63
N ASP A 279 21.12 11.27 20.50
CA ASP A 279 20.75 11.73 19.15
C ASP A 279 19.59 10.90 18.53
N SER A 280 18.82 10.16 19.34
CA SER A 280 17.71 9.35 18.82
C SER A 280 16.47 10.20 18.54
N ASP A 281 15.86 9.97 17.38
CA ASP A 281 14.57 10.57 17.03
C ASP A 281 13.37 9.90 17.74
N TYR A 282 13.59 8.76 18.42
CA TYR A 282 12.52 8.03 19.10
C TYR A 282 12.29 8.54 20.53
N PRO A 283 11.03 8.59 21.00
CA PRO A 283 10.73 9.01 22.36
C PRO A 283 11.14 7.93 23.37
N ALA A 284 11.91 8.32 24.38
CA ALA A 284 12.23 7.45 25.50
C ALA A 284 11.06 7.33 26.49
N GLY A 285 10.94 6.17 27.13
CA GLY A 285 10.02 5.94 28.25
C GLY A 285 8.74 5.20 27.86
N SER A 286 7.71 5.34 28.69
CA SER A 286 6.40 4.75 28.43
C SER A 286 5.58 5.68 27.52
N LEU A 287 4.78 5.08 26.65
CA LEU A 287 4.03 5.79 25.62
C LEU A 287 2.54 5.48 25.75
N LEU A 288 1.71 6.39 25.25
CA LEU A 288 0.30 6.15 25.00
C LEU A 288 0.07 6.24 23.49
N PHE A 289 -0.72 5.32 22.95
CA PHE A 289 -1.21 5.40 21.58
C PHE A 289 -2.73 5.34 21.57
N VAL A 290 -3.34 6.07 20.65
CA VAL A 290 -4.70 5.84 20.18
C VAL A 290 -4.58 5.40 18.74
N VAL A 291 -5.06 4.21 18.42
CA VAL A 291 -4.86 3.54 17.13
C VAL A 291 -6.22 3.18 16.55
N ASP A 292 -6.47 3.65 15.35
CA ASP A 292 -7.63 3.32 14.54
C ASP A 292 -7.22 2.28 13.52
N ILE A 293 -7.72 1.07 13.68
CA ILE A 293 -7.40 -0.08 12.82
C ILE A 293 -8.34 -0.01 11.61
N LEU A 294 -7.87 0.58 10.52
CA LEU A 294 -8.67 0.80 9.30
C LEU A 294 -8.71 -0.45 8.43
N ALA A 295 -7.62 -1.22 8.41
CA ALA A 295 -7.59 -2.55 7.82
C ALA A 295 -6.52 -3.43 8.46
N ALA A 296 -6.77 -4.75 8.43
CA ALA A 296 -5.77 -5.78 8.70
C ALA A 296 -5.57 -6.62 7.44
N VAL A 297 -4.33 -6.80 7.02
CA VAL A 297 -4.00 -7.51 5.78
C VAL A 297 -3.02 -8.62 6.10
N ASP A 298 -3.43 -9.86 5.77
CA ASP A 298 -2.55 -11.02 5.87
C ASP A 298 -1.28 -10.74 5.05
N THR A 299 -0.15 -10.78 5.73
CA THR A 299 1.16 -10.55 5.13
C THR A 299 1.92 -11.85 5.25
N PRO A 300 1.98 -12.68 4.19
CA PRO A 300 2.75 -13.90 4.24
C PRO A 300 4.21 -13.57 4.55
N GLU A 301 4.83 -14.36 5.43
CA GLU A 301 6.24 -14.22 5.76
C GLU A 301 7.05 -14.33 4.46
N ALA A 302 7.78 -13.26 4.11
CA ALA A 302 8.62 -13.26 2.92
C ALA A 302 9.57 -14.47 2.98
N PRO A 303 9.63 -15.32 1.93
CA PRO A 303 10.61 -16.39 1.92
C PRO A 303 12.00 -15.78 2.11
N ALA A 304 12.78 -16.35 3.04
CA ALA A 304 14.15 -15.93 3.25
C ALA A 304 14.85 -15.89 1.89
N GLU A 305 15.29 -14.70 1.46
CA GLU A 305 16.05 -14.55 0.22
C GLU A 305 17.18 -15.58 0.24
N GLU A 306 17.19 -16.53 -0.69
CA GLU A 306 18.36 -17.38 -0.89
C GLU A 306 19.50 -16.44 -1.27
N GLU A 307 20.39 -16.14 -0.31
CA GLU A 307 21.55 -15.31 -0.58
C GLU A 307 22.23 -15.82 -1.84
N PRO A 308 22.52 -14.95 -2.84
CA PRO A 308 23.21 -15.38 -4.03
C PRO A 308 24.53 -16.02 -3.60
N SER A 309 24.59 -17.34 -3.76
CA SER A 309 25.72 -18.20 -3.44
C SER A 309 27.03 -17.49 -3.77
N ALA A 310 27.80 -17.17 -2.72
CA ALA A 310 29.08 -16.49 -2.80
C ALA A 310 29.92 -17.02 -3.97
N SER A 311 30.11 -16.19 -4.99
CA SER A 311 31.07 -16.48 -6.06
C SER A 311 32.49 -16.43 -5.50
N PRO A 312 33.38 -17.36 -5.90
CA PRO A 312 34.71 -17.49 -5.32
C PRO A 312 35.58 -16.26 -5.64
N SER A 313 36.23 -15.71 -4.61
CA SER A 313 37.19 -14.60 -4.75
C SER A 313 38.31 -14.95 -5.75
N PRO A 314 38.70 -14.05 -6.67
CA PRO A 314 39.89 -14.25 -7.48
C PRO A 314 41.13 -14.08 -6.60
N SER A 315 41.96 -15.13 -6.54
CA SER A 315 43.29 -15.07 -5.92
C SER A 315 44.16 -14.06 -6.66
N ALA A 316 44.66 -13.07 -5.92
CA ALA A 316 45.62 -12.10 -6.42
C ALA A 316 46.92 -12.81 -6.82
N THR A 317 47.36 -12.57 -8.06
CA THR A 317 48.70 -12.92 -8.53
C THR A 317 49.65 -11.83 -8.04
N GLY A 318 50.60 -12.19 -7.17
CA GLY A 318 51.71 -11.32 -6.78
C GLY A 318 52.91 -11.53 -7.70
N GLU A 319 53.42 -10.43 -8.23
CA GLU A 319 54.74 -10.29 -8.86
C GLU A 319 55.84 -10.19 -7.79
#